data_AF-A0A6G3WIL3-F1
#
_entry.id   AF-A0A6G3WIL3-F1
#
_cell.length_a   1.000
_cell.length_b   1.000
_cell.length_c   1.000
_cell.angle_alpha   90.00
_cell.angle_beta   90.00
_cell.angle_gamma   90.00
#
_symmetry.space_group_name_H-M   'P 1'
#
loop_
_entity.id
_entity.type
_entity.pdbx_description
1 polymer ?
#
loop_
_entity_poly.entity_id
_entity_poly.type
_entity_poly.pdbx_seq_one_letter_code
_entity_poly.pdbx_strand_id
1 'polypeptide(L)'
;HIAFVRAGGPLTASPRLEAGHLLPVPRTWDALDVLCENVRIAQDSLPVPLALENIAALITWPGEELTEGQFLAELVERTGVRLLIDVANLHTNHVNLGQDPAKALDELPVEAIAYVHV
;
A
#
# COMPACT_ATOMS: atom_id res chain seq x y z
N HIS A 1 -3.59 -5.27 3.91
CA HIS A 1 -3.78 -4.49 2.67
C HIS A 1 -3.42 -3.03 2.88
N ILE A 2 -2.66 -2.46 1.95
CA ILE A 2 -2.36 -1.02 1.89
C ILE A 2 -3.44 -0.34 1.07
N ALA A 3 -4.47 0.16 1.75
CA ALA A 3 -5.66 0.70 1.12
C ALA A 3 -6.44 1.59 2.09
N PHE A 4 -7.39 2.36 1.57
CA PHE A 4 -8.49 2.90 2.36
C PHE A 4 -9.83 2.42 1.80
N VAL A 5 -10.84 2.34 2.66
CA VAL A 5 -12.21 1.94 2.30
C VAL A 5 -13.24 3.01 2.66
N ARG A 6 -12.84 3.98 3.46
CA ARG A 6 -13.69 5.02 4.04
C ARG A 6 -12.94 6.35 4.01
N ALA A 7 -13.71 7.42 3.87
CA ALA A 7 -13.21 8.78 3.96
C ALA A 7 -14.28 9.68 4.59
N GLY A 8 -13.89 10.91 4.93
CA GLY A 8 -14.81 11.87 5.50
C GLY A 8 -15.03 11.76 7.00
N GLY A 9 -15.88 12.64 7.53
CA GLY A 9 -16.24 12.70 8.93
C GLY A 9 -15.71 13.94 9.66
N PRO A 10 -15.81 13.96 11.00
CA PRO A 10 -15.49 15.14 11.81
C PRO A 10 -14.06 15.65 11.63
N LEU A 11 -13.10 14.76 11.35
CA LEU A 11 -11.69 15.10 11.16
C LEU A 11 -11.42 15.83 9.85
N THR A 12 -12.27 15.67 8.84
CA THR A 12 -12.08 16.25 7.50
C THR A 12 -13.19 17.21 7.09
N ALA A 13 -14.17 17.46 7.97
CA ALA A 13 -15.34 18.30 7.73
C ALA A 13 -16.12 17.96 6.44
N SER A 14 -16.08 16.70 6.00
CA SER A 14 -16.77 16.23 4.80
C SER A 14 -17.73 15.07 5.14
N PRO A 15 -18.76 14.80 4.31
CA PRO A 15 -19.66 13.67 4.51
C PRO A 15 -18.89 12.36 4.61
N ARG A 16 -19.36 11.43 5.46
CA ARG A 16 -18.79 10.08 5.52
C ARG A 16 -19.06 9.35 4.21
N LEU A 17 -18.02 8.76 3.65
CA LEU A 17 -18.06 7.96 2.43
C LEU A 17 -17.50 6.57 2.71
N GLU A 18 -18.08 5.57 2.04
CA GLU A 18 -17.62 4.18 2.08
C GLU A 18 -17.60 3.64 0.65
N ALA A 19 -16.45 3.14 0.23
CA ALA A 19 -16.23 2.68 -1.13
C ALA A 19 -16.81 1.28 -1.39
N GLY A 20 -17.02 0.49 -0.34
CA GLY A 20 -17.46 -0.92 -0.46
C GLY A 20 -16.39 -1.87 -1.02
N HIS A 21 -15.22 -1.36 -1.39
CA HIS A 21 -14.05 -2.12 -1.85
C HIS A 21 -12.75 -1.37 -1.48
N LEU A 22 -11.60 -2.03 -1.67
CA LEU A 22 -10.29 -1.43 -1.43
C LEU A 22 -10.02 -0.34 -2.48
N LEU A 23 -9.59 0.84 -2.03
CA LEU A 23 -9.07 1.91 -2.87
C LEU A 23 -7.56 2.06 -2.66
N PRO A 24 -6.77 2.28 -3.72
CA PRO A 24 -5.34 2.48 -3.59
C PRO A 24 -5.07 3.77 -2.83
N VAL A 25 -4.03 3.77 -1.99
CA VAL A 25 -3.51 5.02 -1.41
C VAL A 25 -2.77 5.81 -2.49
N PRO A 26 -2.81 7.16 -2.47
CA PRO A 26 -1.94 7.95 -3.33
C PRO A 26 -0.48 7.69 -2.95
N ARG A 27 0.38 7.38 -3.92
CA ARG A 27 1.82 7.14 -3.70
C ARG A 27 2.60 8.46 -3.63
N THR A 28 2.27 9.26 -2.63
CA THR A 28 2.95 10.52 -2.30
C THR A 28 3.71 10.39 -0.98
N TRP A 29 4.67 11.27 -0.72
CA TRP A 29 5.40 11.29 0.54
C TRP A 29 4.49 11.57 1.74
N ASP A 30 3.54 12.50 1.60
CA ASP A 30 2.57 12.82 2.66
C ASP A 30 1.71 11.59 3.03
N ALA A 31 1.25 10.84 2.03
CA ALA A 31 0.47 9.63 2.27
C ALA A 31 1.32 8.51 2.87
N LEU A 32 2.60 8.42 2.48
CA LEU A 32 3.54 7.49 3.08
C LEU A 32 3.76 7.79 4.57
N ASP A 33 3.89 9.07 4.95
CA ASP A 33 4.09 9.45 6.35
C ASP A 33 2.88 9.06 7.23
N VAL A 34 1.66 9.28 6.73
CA VAL A 34 0.43 8.83 7.39
C VAL A 34 0.38 7.30 7.48
N LEU A 35 0.76 6.60 6.41
CA LEU A 35 0.78 5.14 6.41
C LEU A 35 1.81 4.60 7.40
N CYS A 36 3.02 5.17 7.46
CA CYS A 36 4.06 4.78 8.40
C CYS A 36 3.59 4.92 9.85
N GLU A 37 2.90 6.02 10.18
CA GLU A 37 2.35 6.20 11.52
C GLU A 37 1.29 5.15 11.87
N ASN A 38 0.36 4.88 10.95
CA ASN A 38 -0.64 3.83 11.15
C ASN A 38 0.00 2.45 11.32
N VAL A 39 1.10 2.18 10.61
CA VAL A 39 1.86 0.94 10.73
C VAL A 39 2.51 0.81 12.11
N ARG A 40 3.12 1.88 12.63
CA ARG A 40 3.71 1.88 13.98
C ARG A 40 2.64 1.63 15.04
N ILE A 41 1.52 2.34 14.97
CA ILE A 41 0.37 2.13 15.88
C ILE A 41 -0.09 0.67 15.85
N ALA A 42 -0.18 0.07 14.67
CA ALA A 42 -0.56 -1.33 14.51
C ALA A 42 0.49 -2.29 15.07
N GLN A 43 1.78 -2.07 14.78
CA GLN A 43 2.88 -2.88 15.31
C GLN A 43 2.96 -2.83 16.84
N ASP A 44 2.82 -1.66 17.45
CA ASP A 44 2.81 -1.48 18.91
C ASP A 44 1.65 -2.23 19.59
N SER A 45 0.56 -2.44 18.85
CA SER A 45 -0.64 -3.13 19.32
C SER A 45 -0.62 -4.64 19.10
N LEU A 46 0.32 -5.16 18.30
CA LEU A 46 0.37 -6.57 17.90
C LEU A 46 1.55 -7.28 18.58
N PRO A 47 1.34 -8.46 19.20
CA PRO A 47 2.43 -9.23 19.82
C PRO A 47 3.25 -10.03 18.79
N VAL A 48 3.03 -9.82 17.49
CA VAL A 48 3.60 -10.58 16.38
C VAL A 48 3.99 -9.64 15.23
N PRO A 49 4.91 -10.04 14.34
CA PRO A 49 5.25 -9.23 13.18
C PRO A 49 4.05 -8.93 12.28
N LEU A 50 3.98 -7.69 11.78
CA LEU A 50 2.98 -7.25 10.81
C LEU A 50 3.52 -7.41 9.39
N ALA A 51 2.70 -7.98 8.50
CA ALA A 51 2.93 -7.98 7.06
C ALA A 51 1.81 -7.22 6.33
N LEU A 52 2.17 -6.41 5.34
CA LEU A 52 1.24 -5.63 4.54
C LEU A 52 1.21 -6.09 3.10
N GLU A 53 0.00 -6.09 2.54
CA GLU A 53 -0.32 -6.62 1.22
C GLU A 53 -0.63 -5.52 0.21
N ASN A 54 -0.04 -5.61 -0.99
CA ASN A 54 -0.38 -4.78 -2.14
C ASN A 54 -1.77 -5.16 -2.69
N ILE A 55 -2.47 -4.20 -3.29
CA ILE A 55 -3.82 -4.43 -3.82
C ILE A 55 -3.83 -4.33 -5.33
N ALA A 56 -4.85 -4.93 -5.94
CA ALA A 56 -5.27 -4.58 -7.28
C ALA A 56 -5.88 -3.15 -7.27
N ALA A 57 -5.22 -2.22 -7.95
CA ALA A 57 -5.64 -0.84 -8.11
C ALA A 57 -6.53 -0.69 -9.35
N LEU A 58 -7.64 0.05 -9.20
CA LEU A 58 -8.58 0.38 -10.28
C LEU A 58 -8.30 1.76 -10.90
N ILE A 59 -7.58 2.62 -10.19
CA ILE A 59 -7.29 4.00 -10.58
C ILE A 59 -5.85 4.35 -10.21
N THR A 60 -5.32 5.35 -10.90
CA THR A 60 -4.09 6.04 -10.52
C THR A 60 -4.45 7.41 -9.95
N TRP A 61 -3.78 7.82 -8.88
CA TRP A 61 -3.95 9.15 -8.34
C TRP A 61 -3.19 10.20 -9.18
N PRO A 62 -3.76 11.38 -9.43
CA PRO A 62 -2.98 12.48 -9.99
C PRO A 62 -1.89 12.90 -8.99
N GLY A 63 -0.68 13.13 -9.48
CA GLY A 63 0.43 13.63 -8.67
C GLY A 63 1.14 12.57 -7.82
N GLU A 64 1.10 11.29 -8.20
CA GLU A 64 1.98 10.30 -7.59
C GLU A 64 3.45 10.67 -7.78
N GLU A 65 4.22 10.52 -6.70
CA GLU A 65 5.62 10.90 -6.63
C GLU A 65 6.53 9.65 -6.66
N LEU A 66 5.97 8.50 -6.33
CA LEU A 66 6.68 7.23 -6.16
C LEU A 66 6.05 6.13 -7.02
N THR A 67 6.88 5.22 -7.54
CA THR A 67 6.40 3.95 -8.08
C THR A 67 5.88 3.04 -6.96
N GLU A 68 5.25 1.91 -7.30
CA GLU A 68 4.73 0.96 -6.30
C GLU A 68 5.88 0.37 -5.50
N GLY A 69 6.93 -0.08 -6.18
CA GLY A 69 8.11 -0.62 -5.55
C GLY A 69 8.81 0.39 -4.65
N GLN A 70 9.03 1.63 -5.12
CA GLN A 70 9.61 2.69 -4.29
C GLN A 70 8.76 3.00 -3.04
N PHE A 71 7.44 3.10 -3.19
CA PHE A 71 6.54 3.36 -2.07
C PHE A 71 6.58 2.24 -1.02
N LEU A 72 6.59 0.98 -1.46
CA LEU A 72 6.69 -0.19 -0.58
C LEU A 72 8.08 -0.31 0.06
N ALA A 73 9.15 -0.04 -0.69
CA ALA A 73 10.52 -0.06 -0.17
C ALA A 73 10.73 1.00 0.92
N GLU A 74 10.27 2.23 0.70
CA GLU A 74 10.33 3.30 1.68
C GLU A 74 9.48 3.00 2.92
N LEU A 75 8.30 2.38 2.74
CA LEU A 75 7.48 1.94 3.87
C LEU A 75 8.21 0.91 4.73
N VAL A 76 8.84 -0.08 4.10
CA VAL A 76 9.65 -1.10 4.79
C VAL A 76 10.81 -0.44 5.53
N GLU A 77 11.58 0.42 4.87
CA GLU A 77 12.74 1.09 5.47
C GLU A 77 12.36 1.90 6.71
N ARG A 78 11.23 2.63 6.67
CA ARG A 78 10.80 3.53 7.74
C ARG A 78 10.11 2.85 8.93
N THR A 79 9.66 1.60 8.76
CA THR A 79 8.81 0.91 9.76
C THR A 79 9.28 -0.50 10.13
N GLY A 80 10.16 -1.10 9.33
CA GLY A 80 10.55 -2.50 9.46
C GLY A 80 9.40 -3.49 9.22
N VAL A 81 8.26 -3.04 8.66
CA VAL A 81 7.13 -3.91 8.35
C VAL A 81 7.52 -4.95 7.31
N ARG A 82 6.88 -6.12 7.35
CA ARG A 82 7.06 -7.15 6.32
C ARG A 82 6.11 -6.91 5.16
N LEU A 83 6.43 -7.46 4.00
CA LEU A 83 5.56 -7.43 2.83
C LEU A 83 4.95 -8.81 2.57
N LEU A 84 3.68 -8.80 2.22
CA LEU A 84 2.99 -9.91 1.58
C LEU A 84 2.75 -9.47 0.14
N ILE A 85 3.36 -10.16 -0.83
CA ILE A 85 3.22 -9.78 -2.25
C ILE A 85 2.20 -10.69 -2.91
N ASP A 86 1.12 -10.12 -3.41
CA ASP A 86 0.13 -10.84 -4.21
C ASP A 86 0.42 -10.64 -5.71
N VAL A 87 0.81 -11.73 -6.37
CA VAL A 87 1.16 -11.76 -7.80
C VAL A 87 -0.06 -11.54 -8.69
N ALA A 88 -1.24 -12.02 -8.27
CA ALA A 88 -2.48 -11.78 -9.00
C ALA A 88 -2.89 -10.30 -8.95
N ASN A 89 -2.59 -9.61 -7.84
CA ASN A 89 -2.77 -8.16 -7.74
C ASN A 89 -1.79 -7.40 -8.65
N LEU A 90 -0.51 -7.80 -8.70
CA LEU A 90 0.46 -7.20 -9.64
C LEU A 90 0.06 -7.40 -11.11
N HIS A 91 -0.41 -8.59 -11.47
CA HIS A 91 -0.95 -8.85 -12.81
C HIS A 91 -2.19 -8.00 -13.10
N THR A 92 -3.11 -7.90 -12.14
CA THR A 92 -4.29 -7.03 -12.26
C THR A 92 -3.90 -5.57 -12.43
N ASN A 93 -2.87 -5.08 -11.74
CA ASN A 93 -2.34 -3.73 -11.91
C ASN A 93 -1.77 -3.50 -13.32
N HIS A 94 -1.10 -4.50 -13.89
CA HIS A 94 -0.67 -4.47 -15.28
C HIS A 94 -1.87 -4.33 -16.24
N VAL A 95 -2.90 -5.15 -16.06
CA VAL A 95 -4.10 -5.12 -16.92
C VAL A 95 -4.87 -3.80 -16.78
N ASN A 96 -5.05 -3.30 -15.56
CA ASN A 96 -5.86 -2.12 -15.30
C ASN A 96 -5.15 -0.81 -15.67
N LEU A 97 -3.85 -0.71 -15.35
CA LEU A 97 -3.11 0.55 -15.33
C LEU A 97 -1.87 0.54 -16.24
N GLY A 98 -1.56 -0.57 -16.91
CA GLY A 98 -0.39 -0.72 -17.77
C GLY A 98 0.95 -0.76 -17.01
N GLN A 99 0.91 -1.01 -15.70
CA GLN A 99 2.12 -1.08 -14.87
C GLN A 99 2.96 -2.31 -15.21
N ASP A 100 4.29 -2.19 -15.15
CA ASP A 100 5.19 -3.32 -15.37
C ASP A 100 5.38 -4.10 -14.06
N PRO A 101 4.88 -5.34 -13.95
CA PRO A 101 4.99 -6.13 -12.73
C PRO A 101 6.44 -6.54 -12.45
N ALA A 102 7.29 -6.72 -13.46
CA ALA A 102 8.70 -7.06 -13.27
C ALA A 102 9.45 -5.88 -12.66
N LYS A 103 9.21 -4.67 -13.18
CA LYS A 103 9.77 -3.45 -12.60
C LYS A 103 9.33 -3.24 -11.14
N ALA A 104 8.05 -3.48 -10.84
CA ALA A 104 7.54 -3.37 -9.47
C ALA A 104 8.27 -4.33 -8.53
N LEU A 105 8.50 -5.58 -8.95
CA LEU A 105 9.22 -6.59 -8.18
C LEU A 105 10.71 -6.26 -8.01
N ASP A 106 11.38 -5.76 -9.06
CA ASP A 106 12.81 -5.40 -9.03
C ASP A 106 13.12 -4.28 -8.04
N GLU A 107 12.13 -3.45 -7.72
CA GLU A 107 12.24 -2.34 -6.78
C GLU A 107 11.94 -2.74 -5.32
N LEU A 108 11.49 -3.98 -5.05
CA LEU A 108 11.13 -4.42 -3.70
C LEU A 108 12.35 -4.88 -2.88
N PRO A 109 12.37 -4.60 -1.56
CA PRO A 109 13.33 -5.20 -0.64
C PRO A 109 12.98 -6.68 -0.40
N VAL A 110 13.60 -7.58 -1.15
CA VAL A 110 13.29 -9.03 -1.15
C VAL A 110 13.39 -9.64 0.25
N GLU A 111 14.33 -9.19 1.06
CA GLU A 111 14.53 -9.62 2.45
C GLU A 111 13.37 -9.26 3.40
N ALA A 112 12.50 -8.34 2.99
CA ALA A 112 11.31 -7.94 3.73
C ALA A 112 10.05 -8.74 3.34
N ILE A 113 10.09 -9.51 2.25
CA ILE A 113 8.97 -10.33 1.82
C ILE A 113 8.81 -11.52 2.77
N ALA A 114 7.70 -11.56 3.49
CA ALA A 114 7.36 -12.67 4.40
C ALA A 114 6.55 -13.76 3.69
N TYR A 115 5.67 -13.38 2.77
CA TYR A 115 4.76 -14.29 2.07
C TYR A 115 4.49 -13.81 0.65
N VAL A 116 4.12 -14.75 -0.21
CA VAL A 116 3.66 -14.48 -1.58
C VAL A 116 2.32 -15.19 -1.80
N HIS A 117 1.31 -14.47 -2.30
CA HIS A 117 0.08 -15.05 -2.82
C HIS A 117 0.17 -15.18 -4.35
N VAL A 118 -0.34 -16.29 -4.89
CA VAL A 118 -0.31 -16.64 -6.32
C VAL A 118 -1.67 -17.14 -6.74
#